data_AF-A0A8T3LYV2-F1
#
_entry.id   AF-A0A8T3LYV2-F1
#
_cell.length_a   1.000
_cell.length_b   1.000
_cell.length_c   1.000
_cell.angle_alpha   90.00
_cell.angle_beta   90.00
_cell.angle_gamma   90.00
#
_symmetry.space_group_name_H-M   'P 1'
#
loop_
_entity.id
_entity.type
_entity.pdbx_description
1 polymer ?
#
loop_
_entity_poly.entity_id
_entity_poly.type
_entity_poly.pdbx_seq_one_letter_code
_entity_poly.pdbx_strand_id
1 'polypeptide(L)'
;MPWEYLLGPSFVDEANGFPDLALPLVVAAGVFLALQVLLYNVQTRRLHRHFPLVNLQEWLLWTGLATFSLVLISWIFRFYFIFPLTALLVGIGAYLWIRFRKFPPLIEAYNQQLRRARFYSQQKHKHPEQTIRPKRSERSRRQRRR
;
A
#
# COMPACT_ATOMS: atom_id res chain seq x y z
N MET A 1 19.62 41.32 17.87
CA MET A 1 19.23 41.86 16.53
C MET A 1 17.97 41.11 16.03
N PRO A 2 17.39 41.37 14.83
CA PRO A 2 16.08 40.78 14.46
C PRO A 2 16.05 39.24 14.43
N TRP A 3 17.20 38.59 14.29
CA TRP A 3 17.35 37.13 14.33
C TRP A 3 17.20 36.52 15.75
N GLU A 4 17.18 37.35 16.79
CA GLU A 4 17.16 36.93 18.21
C GLU A 4 15.75 36.49 18.59
N TYR A 5 14.75 37.02 17.88
CA TYR A 5 13.40 36.53 17.91
C TYR A 5 13.28 35.16 17.24
N LEU A 6 14.02 34.84 16.16
CA LEU A 6 13.88 33.55 15.47
C LEU A 6 14.61 32.39 16.16
N LEU A 7 15.61 32.69 16.99
CA LEU A 7 16.46 31.68 17.67
C LEU A 7 16.45 31.84 19.20
N GLY A 8 15.57 32.68 19.73
CA GLY A 8 15.49 32.97 21.16
C GLY A 8 14.86 31.81 21.95
N PRO A 9 15.11 31.76 23.27
CA PRO A 9 14.51 30.77 24.16
C PRO A 9 12.99 30.74 24.08
N SER A 10 12.27 31.77 23.64
CA SER A 10 10.82 31.64 23.40
C SER A 10 10.41 30.69 22.27
N PHE A 11 11.30 30.40 21.31
CA PHE A 11 11.09 29.39 20.25
C PHE A 11 11.66 28.02 20.63
N VAL A 12 12.57 27.95 21.62
CA VAL A 12 13.31 26.74 22.01
C VAL A 12 12.92 26.22 23.41
N ASP A 13 12.55 27.10 24.35
CA ASP A 13 12.03 26.81 25.69
C ASP A 13 10.57 26.31 25.62
N GLU A 14 10.53 25.02 25.41
CA GLU A 14 9.52 24.03 25.76
C GLU A 14 8.90 24.08 27.16
N ALA A 15 9.22 25.02 28.05
CA ALA A 15 8.71 24.97 29.41
C ALA A 15 7.16 25.17 29.48
N ASN A 16 6.59 25.82 28.47
CA ASN A 16 5.14 25.93 28.21
C ASN A 16 4.81 25.57 26.75
N GLY A 17 5.45 24.53 26.22
CA GLY A 17 5.35 24.13 24.81
C GLY A 17 3.90 24.04 24.31
N PHE A 18 3.50 24.99 23.46
CA PHE A 18 2.19 25.17 22.82
C PHE A 18 1.20 24.00 23.02
N PRO A 19 0.49 23.94 24.17
CA PRO A 19 -0.51 22.89 24.39
C PRO A 19 -1.63 22.94 23.35
N ASP A 20 -1.88 24.13 22.79
CA ASP A 20 -2.90 24.37 21.77
C ASP A 20 -2.63 23.71 20.42
N LEU A 21 -1.36 23.46 20.05
CA LEU A 21 -1.03 22.89 18.73
C LEU A 21 -0.76 21.38 18.80
N ALA A 22 -0.30 20.88 19.94
CA ALA A 22 -0.04 19.45 20.13
C ALA A 22 -1.33 18.61 20.02
N LEU A 23 -2.42 19.09 20.64
CA LEU A 23 -3.71 18.39 20.65
C LEU A 23 -4.35 18.28 19.26
N PRO A 24 -4.51 19.35 18.46
CA PRO A 24 -5.05 19.23 17.11
C PRO A 24 -4.15 18.41 16.18
N LEU A 25 -2.83 18.38 16.39
CA LEU A 25 -1.93 17.56 15.57
C LEU A 25 -2.14 16.06 15.83
N VAL A 26 -2.27 15.65 17.09
CA VAL A 26 -2.58 14.26 17.46
C VAL A 26 -3.97 13.87 16.95
N VAL A 27 -4.95 14.76 17.09
CA VAL A 27 -6.30 14.56 16.55
C VAL A 27 -6.25 14.41 15.03
N ALA A 28 -5.52 15.27 14.32
CA ALA A 28 -5.36 15.18 12.87
C ALA A 28 -4.70 13.87 12.46
N ALA A 29 -3.65 13.42 13.17
CA ALA A 29 -3.02 12.13 12.94
C ALA A 29 -3.98 10.95 13.20
N GLY A 30 -4.81 11.04 14.25
CA GLY A 30 -5.84 10.06 14.58
C GLY A 30 -6.95 9.99 13.53
N VAL A 31 -7.45 11.14 13.06
CA VAL A 31 -8.42 11.23 11.96
C VAL A 31 -7.82 10.66 10.68
N PHE A 32 -6.56 10.97 10.38
CA PHE A 32 -5.86 10.42 9.22
C PHE A 32 -5.78 8.89 9.28
N LEU A 33 -5.43 8.32 10.45
CA LEU A 33 -5.46 6.87 10.66
C LEU A 33 -6.87 6.29 10.51
N ALA A 34 -7.88 6.94 11.10
CA ALA A 34 -9.27 6.47 11.02
C ALA A 34 -9.77 6.45 9.56
N LEU A 35 -9.49 7.50 8.79
CA LEU A 35 -9.76 7.54 7.35
C LEU A 35 -9.02 6.41 6.62
N GLN A 36 -7.77 6.14 6.99
CA GLN A 36 -6.98 5.06 6.38
C GLN A 36 -7.60 3.68 6.65
N VAL A 37 -8.06 3.42 7.87
CA VAL A 37 -8.77 2.18 8.26
C VAL A 37 -10.08 2.05 7.51
N LEU A 38 -10.83 3.14 7.38
CA LEU A 38 -12.11 3.16 6.65
C LEU A 38 -11.88 2.88 5.15
N LEU A 39 -10.89 3.54 4.55
CA LEU A 39 -10.46 3.27 3.18
C LEU A 39 -9.96 1.84 3.00
N TYR A 40 -9.22 1.29 3.95
CA TYR A 40 -8.80 -0.12 3.94
C TYR A 40 -10.01 -1.05 3.91
N ASN A 41 -10.99 -0.85 4.79
CA ASN A 41 -12.17 -1.72 4.87
C ASN A 41 -13.03 -1.64 3.60
N VAL A 42 -13.28 -0.44 3.08
CA VAL A 42 -14.07 -0.24 1.85
C VAL A 42 -13.40 -0.86 0.63
N GLN A 43 -12.10 -0.65 0.47
CA GLN A 43 -11.38 -1.09 -0.73
C GLN A 43 -10.97 -2.55 -0.66
N THR A 44 -10.69 -3.10 0.53
CA THR A 44 -10.61 -4.56 0.72
C THR A 44 -11.91 -5.18 0.23
N ARG A 45 -13.07 -4.61 0.61
CA ARG A 45 -14.39 -5.04 0.14
C ARG A 45 -14.65 -4.91 -1.36
N ARG A 46 -13.97 -4.01 -2.05
CA ARG A 46 -14.16 -3.82 -3.51
C ARG A 46 -13.15 -4.60 -4.34
N LEU A 47 -11.92 -4.78 -3.83
CA LEU A 47 -10.76 -5.20 -4.62
C LEU A 47 -10.17 -6.55 -4.18
N HIS A 48 -10.85 -7.35 -3.35
CA HIS A 48 -10.37 -8.68 -2.92
C HIS A 48 -9.85 -9.57 -4.07
N ARG A 49 -10.42 -9.41 -5.27
CA ARG A 49 -10.10 -10.21 -6.46
C ARG A 49 -8.79 -9.81 -7.14
N HIS A 50 -8.21 -8.67 -6.77
CA HIS A 50 -6.97 -8.13 -7.34
C HIS A 50 -5.90 -7.98 -6.25
N PHE A 51 -5.13 -9.05 -6.07
CA PHE A 51 -4.07 -9.17 -5.06
C PHE A 51 -3.10 -7.96 -4.96
N PRO A 52 -2.62 -7.34 -6.06
CA PRO A 52 -1.68 -6.22 -5.95
C PRO A 52 -2.28 -4.98 -5.30
N LEU A 53 -3.59 -4.79 -5.45
CA LEU A 53 -4.28 -3.61 -4.94
C LEU A 53 -4.63 -3.77 -3.45
N VAL A 54 -4.85 -5.00 -3.00
CA VAL A 54 -4.97 -5.33 -1.57
C VAL A 54 -3.63 -5.08 -0.86
N ASN A 55 -2.54 -5.58 -1.45
CA ASN A 55 -1.19 -5.34 -0.93
C ASN A 55 -0.87 -3.82 -0.86
N LEU A 56 -1.28 -3.04 -1.86
CA LEU A 56 -1.16 -1.57 -1.84
C LEU A 56 -1.79 -0.96 -0.60
N GLN A 57 -3.02 -1.34 -0.32
CA GLN A 57 -3.73 -0.82 0.84
C GLN A 57 -3.13 -1.26 2.16
N GLU A 58 -2.67 -2.49 2.26
CA GLU A 58 -2.00 -2.99 3.45
C GLU A 58 -0.74 -2.17 3.74
N TRP A 59 0.08 -1.89 2.72
CA TRP A 59 1.24 -1.00 2.86
C TRP A 59 0.87 0.40 3.32
N LEU A 60 -0.21 0.99 2.78
CA LEU A 60 -0.69 2.31 3.21
C LEU A 60 -1.18 2.30 4.66
N LEU A 61 -1.87 1.22 5.08
CA LEU A 61 -2.31 1.05 6.46
C LEU A 61 -1.11 0.96 7.40
N TRP A 62 -0.11 0.13 7.09
CA TRP A 62 1.11 0.01 7.89
C TRP A 62 1.86 1.33 8.01
N THR A 63 1.98 2.11 6.94
CA THR A 63 2.60 3.44 7.03
C THR A 63 1.79 4.44 7.83
N GLY A 64 0.45 4.43 7.70
CA GLY A 64 -0.42 5.27 8.52
C GLY A 64 -0.31 4.92 10.00
N LEU A 65 -0.31 3.62 10.31
CA LEU A 65 -0.13 3.10 11.68
C LEU A 65 1.21 3.52 12.26
N ALA A 66 2.32 3.32 11.52
CA ALA A 66 3.66 3.71 11.97
C ALA A 66 3.78 5.22 12.21
N THR A 67 3.25 6.03 11.29
CA THR A 67 3.27 7.50 11.41
C THR A 67 2.48 7.96 12.63
N PHE A 68 1.28 7.40 12.84
CA PHE A 68 0.47 7.70 14.01
C PHE A 68 1.16 7.27 15.31
N SER A 69 1.74 6.07 15.37
CA SER A 69 2.49 5.61 16.54
C SER A 69 3.65 6.55 16.88
N LEU A 70 4.38 7.04 15.89
CA LEU A 70 5.46 8.02 16.10
C LEU A 70 4.94 9.36 16.64
N VAL A 71 3.84 9.87 16.11
CA VAL A 71 3.20 11.11 16.62
C VAL A 71 2.68 10.91 18.05
N LEU A 72 2.08 9.76 18.34
CA LEU A 72 1.53 9.44 19.65
C LEU A 72 2.64 9.29 20.72
N ILE A 73 3.75 8.62 20.39
CA ILE A 73 4.94 8.57 21.24
C ILE A 73 5.49 9.99 21.45
N SER A 74 5.60 10.78 20.38
CA SER A 74 6.07 12.17 20.47
C SER A 74 5.25 12.98 21.47
N TRP A 75 3.93 12.77 21.48
CA TRP A 75 3.01 13.43 22.40
C TRP A 75 3.12 12.93 23.85
N ILE A 76 3.16 11.61 24.08
CA ILE A 76 3.25 11.03 25.44
C ILE A 76 4.50 11.50 26.18
N PHE A 77 5.64 11.51 25.48
CA PHE A 77 6.92 11.90 26.05
C PHE A 77 7.15 13.42 26.06
N ARG A 78 6.17 14.21 25.58
CA ARG A 78 6.25 15.68 25.44
C ARG A 78 7.51 16.14 24.71
N PHE A 79 7.86 15.47 23.63
CA PHE A 79 8.99 15.87 22.78
C PHE A 79 8.73 17.21 22.08
N TYR A 80 9.82 17.94 21.75
CA TYR A 80 9.80 19.16 20.94
C TYR A 80 8.91 19.01 19.72
N PHE A 81 8.17 20.07 19.39
CA PHE A 81 7.24 20.13 18.24
C PHE A 81 7.86 19.70 16.89
N ILE A 82 9.18 19.81 16.74
CA ILE A 82 9.93 19.36 15.57
C ILE A 82 9.78 17.83 15.35
N PHE A 83 9.65 17.02 16.39
CA PHE A 83 9.55 15.57 16.29
C PHE A 83 8.24 15.09 15.65
N PRO A 84 7.05 15.49 16.14
CA PRO A 84 5.82 15.08 15.49
C PRO A 84 5.66 15.72 14.11
N LEU A 85 6.22 16.91 13.86
CA LEU A 85 6.24 17.54 12.53
C LEU A 85 7.08 16.72 11.54
N THR A 86 8.29 16.32 11.92
CA THR A 86 9.17 15.50 11.08
C THR A 86 8.59 14.11 10.83
N ALA A 87 7.97 13.49 11.85
CA ALA A 87 7.25 12.23 11.69
C ALA A 87 6.14 12.34 10.63
N LEU A 88 5.39 13.45 10.64
CA LEU A 88 4.32 13.71 9.67
C LEU A 88 4.89 13.89 8.25
N LEU A 89 5.97 14.64 8.10
CA LEU A 89 6.65 14.82 6.81
C LEU A 89 7.20 13.50 6.25
N VAL A 90 7.84 12.69 7.09
CA VAL A 90 8.33 11.35 6.72
C VAL A 90 7.16 10.44 6.35
N GLY A 91 6.06 10.50 7.10
CA GLY A 91 4.82 9.78 6.78
C GLY A 91 4.30 10.14 5.39
N ILE A 92 4.08 11.42 5.11
CA ILE A 92 3.62 11.90 3.79
C ILE A 92 4.60 11.47 2.68
N GLY A 93 5.90 11.61 2.90
CA GLY A 93 6.94 11.17 1.97
C GLY A 93 6.85 9.68 1.66
N ALA A 94 6.67 8.84 2.69
CA ALA A 94 6.49 7.40 2.55
C ALA A 94 5.20 7.08 1.76
N TYR A 95 4.11 7.80 2.00
CA TYR A 95 2.85 7.65 1.24
C TYR A 95 3.03 7.93 -0.24
N LEU A 96 3.69 9.05 -0.58
CA LEU A 96 3.97 9.42 -1.97
C LEU A 96 4.89 8.39 -2.63
N TRP A 97 5.93 7.95 -1.92
CA TRP A 97 6.87 6.96 -2.43
C TRP A 97 6.19 5.61 -2.69
N ILE A 98 5.38 5.11 -1.76
CA ILE A 98 4.63 3.87 -1.91
C ILE A 98 3.71 3.98 -3.12
N ARG A 99 2.91 5.05 -3.20
CA ARG A 99 1.88 5.18 -4.22
C ARG A 99 2.44 5.39 -5.63
N PHE A 100 3.51 6.18 -5.78
CA PHE A 100 4.03 6.58 -7.09
C PHE A 100 5.31 5.88 -7.52
N ARG A 101 6.10 5.29 -6.61
CA ARG A 101 7.35 4.60 -6.98
C ARG A 101 7.21 3.08 -6.89
N LYS A 102 6.65 2.57 -5.78
CA LYS A 102 6.64 1.13 -5.49
C LYS A 102 5.54 0.35 -6.22
N PHE A 103 4.33 0.91 -6.28
CA PHE A 103 3.17 0.18 -6.80
C PHE A 103 2.96 0.19 -8.32
N PRO A 104 3.33 1.22 -9.11
CA PRO A 104 3.19 1.17 -10.56
C PRO A 104 3.79 -0.08 -11.23
N PRO A 105 5.04 -0.50 -10.93
CA PRO A 105 5.62 -1.68 -11.56
C PRO A 105 4.90 -2.99 -11.18
N LEU A 106 4.35 -3.07 -9.96
CA LEU A 106 3.63 -4.26 -9.48
C LEU A 106 2.28 -4.43 -10.18
N ILE A 107 1.59 -3.33 -10.47
CA ILE A 107 0.31 -3.33 -11.19
C ILE A 107 0.53 -3.74 -12.65
N GLU A 108 1.60 -3.25 -13.28
CA GLU A 108 1.97 -3.63 -14.65
C GLU A 108 2.28 -5.11 -14.78
N ALA A 109 3.10 -5.67 -13.88
CA ALA A 109 3.43 -7.10 -13.86
C ALA A 109 2.16 -7.97 -13.71
N TYR A 110 1.24 -7.58 -12.83
CA TYR A 110 -0.03 -8.29 -12.65
C TYR A 110 -0.93 -8.21 -13.89
N ASN A 111 -1.02 -7.03 -14.52
CA ASN A 111 -1.78 -6.87 -15.76
C ASN A 111 -1.21 -7.72 -16.90
N GLN A 112 0.11 -7.85 -17.00
CA GLN A 112 0.75 -8.74 -17.97
C GLN A 112 0.39 -10.22 -17.72
N GLN A 113 0.37 -10.67 -16.46
CA GLN A 113 -0.07 -12.01 -16.10
C GLN A 113 -1.55 -12.25 -16.46
N LEU A 114 -2.42 -11.28 -16.18
CA LEU A 114 -3.84 -11.35 -16.55
C LEU A 114 -4.05 -11.40 -18.07
N ARG A 115 -3.29 -10.61 -18.84
CA ARG A 115 -3.33 -10.65 -20.30
C ARG A 115 -2.95 -12.05 -20.80
N ARG A 116 -1.83 -12.61 -20.32
CA ARG A 116 -1.38 -13.97 -20.66
C ARG A 116 -2.45 -15.01 -20.33
N ALA A 117 -3.03 -14.98 -19.13
CA ALA A 117 -4.08 -15.90 -18.71
C ALA A 117 -5.33 -15.84 -19.62
N ARG A 118 -5.75 -14.64 -20.03
CA ARG A 118 -6.86 -14.45 -20.99
C ARG A 118 -6.52 -14.96 -22.39
N PHE A 119 -5.28 -14.77 -22.85
CA PHE A 119 -4.85 -15.32 -24.14
C PHE A 119 -4.89 -16.85 -24.13
N TYR A 120 -4.40 -17.51 -23.07
CA TYR A 120 -4.45 -18.97 -22.97
C TYR A 120 -5.88 -19.51 -22.87
N SER A 121 -6.78 -18.85 -22.15
CA SER A 121 -8.18 -19.27 -22.08
C SER A 121 -8.90 -19.10 -23.43
N GLN A 122 -8.67 -17.99 -24.14
CA GLN A 122 -9.21 -17.76 -25.47
C GLN A 122 -8.66 -18.75 -26.52
N GLN A 123 -7.36 -19.08 -26.47
CA GLN A 123 -6.76 -20.09 -27.35
C GLN A 123 -7.38 -21.47 -27.13
N LYS A 124 -7.59 -21.88 -25.87
CA LYS A 124 -8.26 -23.15 -25.53
C LYS A 124 -9.69 -23.23 -26.08
N HIS A 125 -10.39 -22.10 -26.20
CA HIS A 125 -11.76 -22.04 -26.73
C HIS A 125 -11.81 -21.88 -28.25
N LYS A 126 -10.80 -21.27 -28.87
CA LYS A 126 -10.68 -21.15 -30.34
C LYS A 126 -10.17 -22.43 -31.01
N HIS A 127 -9.39 -23.24 -30.30
CA HIS A 127 -8.90 -24.55 -30.79
C HIS A 127 -9.34 -25.69 -29.85
N PRO A 128 -10.65 -25.94 -29.69
CA PRO A 128 -11.13 -27.05 -28.87
C PRO A 128 -10.60 -28.40 -29.38
N GLU A 129 -10.30 -28.45 -30.68
CA GLU A 129 -9.87 -29.58 -31.48
C GLU A 129 -8.44 -30.06 -31.12
N GLN A 130 -7.61 -29.18 -30.54
CA GLN A 130 -6.27 -29.52 -30.05
C GLN A 130 -6.26 -30.10 -28.63
N THR A 131 -7.35 -29.94 -27.88
CA THR A 131 -7.48 -30.46 -26.50
C THR A 131 -8.03 -31.89 -26.49
N ILE A 132 -8.65 -32.32 -27.58
CA ILE A 132 -9.08 -33.71 -27.76
C ILE A 132 -7.85 -34.51 -28.15
N ARG A 133 -7.20 -35.12 -27.15
CA ARG A 133 -6.14 -36.12 -27.36
C ARG A 133 -6.71 -37.17 -28.33
N PRO A 134 -6.23 -37.28 -29.58
CA PRO A 134 -6.79 -38.26 -30.49
C PRO A 134 -6.55 -39.62 -29.86
N LYS A 135 -7.66 -40.31 -29.55
CA LYS A 135 -7.64 -41.67 -29.01
C LYS A 135 -6.79 -42.47 -29.98
N ARG A 136 -5.63 -42.96 -29.53
CA ARG A 136 -4.67 -43.76 -30.32
C ARG A 136 -5.26 -45.17 -30.56
N SER A 137 -6.49 -45.25 -31.03
CA SER A 137 -7.17 -46.49 -31.39
C SER A 137 -6.90 -46.75 -32.87
N GLU A 138 -5.93 -47.63 -33.16
CA GLU A 138 -6.00 -48.60 -34.27
C GLU A 138 -4.64 -49.14 -34.73
N ARG A 139 -3.50 -48.58 -34.31
CA ARG A 139 -2.21 -49.10 -34.81
C ARG A 139 -1.76 -50.45 -34.22
N SER A 140 -2.37 -50.92 -33.12
CA SER A 140 -1.95 -52.16 -32.46
C SER A 140 -2.68 -53.43 -32.91
N ARG A 141 -3.64 -53.36 -33.85
CA ARG A 141 -4.38 -54.56 -34.31
C ARG A 141 -3.83 -55.21 -35.58
N ARG A 142 -2.87 -54.57 -36.26
CA ARG A 142 -2.35 -55.05 -37.56
C ARG A 142 -1.08 -55.90 -37.48
N GLN A 143 -0.46 -56.01 -36.32
CA GLN A 143 0.85 -56.68 -36.17
C GLN A 143 0.78 -58.10 -35.58
N ARG A 144 -0.43 -58.65 -35.38
CA ARG A 144 -0.65 -60.00 -34.81
C ARG A 144 -1.24 -61.01 -35.80
N ARG A 145 -1.00 -60.81 -37.10
CA ARG A 145 -1.46 -61.69 -38.20
C ARG A 145 -0.37 -61.96 -39.26
N ARG A 146 0.88 -62.08 -38.84
CA ARG A 146 1.93 -62.68 -39.67
C ARG A 146 2.56 -63.82 -38.89
#